data_AF-A0A2S3QPZ9-F1
#
_entry.id   AF-A0A2S3QPZ9-F1
#
_cell.length_a   1.000
_cell.length_b   1.000
_cell.length_c   1.000
_cell.angle_alpha   90.00
_cell.angle_beta   90.00
_cell.angle_gamma   90.00
#
_symmetry.space_group_name_H-M   'P 1'
#
loop_
_entity.id
_entity.type
_entity.pdbx_description
1 polymer ?
#
loop_
_entity_poly.entity_id
_entity_poly.type
_entity_poly.pdbx_seq_one_letter_code
_entity_poly.pdbx_strand_id
1 'polypeptide(L)'
;MTNNDILKKLRIALSLKDFEIIEILKLVDFELTKSELSAIFRKDDHPNYKECGDQLLRKFLNGLIIKNRGTREEREAKAQAYKSQAKPVAKAPIKKKAKSDAPYRKKQYTKSSKKTS
;
A
#
# COMPACT_ATOMS: atom_id res chain seq x y z
N MET A 1 10.44 -13.47 13.75
CA MET A 1 9.33 -12.49 13.81
C MET A 1 8.08 -13.20 13.35
N THR A 2 7.09 -13.33 14.23
CA THR A 2 5.82 -14.03 13.96
C THR A 2 4.75 -13.05 13.46
N ASN A 3 3.63 -13.57 12.94
CA ASN A 3 2.48 -12.74 12.57
C ASN A 3 1.91 -11.97 13.77
N ASN A 4 1.96 -12.56 14.98
CA ASN A 4 1.58 -11.89 16.21
C ASN A 4 2.49 -10.67 16.47
N ASP A 5 3.80 -10.80 16.25
CA ASP A 5 4.74 -9.68 16.38
C ASP A 5 4.43 -8.56 15.39
N ILE A 6 4.12 -8.92 14.14
CA ILE A 6 3.74 -7.95 13.10
C ILE A 6 2.48 -7.19 13.53
N LEU A 7 1.43 -7.92 13.94
CA LEU A 7 0.18 -7.30 14.37
C LEU A 7 0.38 -6.40 15.59
N LYS A 8 1.20 -6.81 16.57
CA LYS A 8 1.57 -5.99 17.74
C LYS A 8 2.30 -4.71 17.32
N LYS A 9 3.29 -4.84 16.44
CA LYS A 9 4.04 -3.68 15.91
C LYS A 9 3.14 -2.72 15.15
N LEU A 10 2.24 -3.23 14.31
CA LEU A 10 1.28 -2.39 13.58
C LEU A 10 0.31 -1.67 14.52
N ARG A 11 -0.18 -2.35 15.56
CA ARG A 11 -1.02 -1.71 16.60
C ARG A 11 -0.30 -0.52 17.23
N ILE A 12 0.95 -0.70 17.64
CA ILE A 12 1.73 0.35 18.30
C ILE A 12 2.09 1.46 17.31
N ALA A 13 2.57 1.12 16.11
CA ALA A 13 2.98 2.09 15.10
C ALA A 13 1.84 3.00 14.61
N LEU A 14 0.61 2.47 14.57
CA LEU A 14 -0.58 3.19 14.15
C LEU A 14 -1.41 3.70 15.36
N SER A 15 -0.91 3.52 16.59
CA SER A 15 -1.61 3.89 17.83
C SER A 15 -3.06 3.38 17.92
N LEU A 16 -3.32 2.17 17.39
CA LEU A 16 -4.66 1.61 17.32
C LEU A 16 -5.09 1.02 18.67
N LYS A 17 -6.34 1.28 19.04
CA LYS A 17 -6.99 0.61 20.17
C LYS A 17 -7.62 -0.72 19.74
N ASP A 18 -7.86 -1.61 20.70
CA ASP A 18 -8.38 -2.95 20.42
C ASP A 18 -9.74 -2.90 19.69
N PHE A 19 -10.62 -1.95 20.02
CA PHE A 19 -11.91 -1.78 19.32
C PHE A 19 -11.73 -1.31 17.87
N GLU A 20 -10.75 -0.45 17.59
CA GLU A 20 -10.47 0.00 16.22
C GLU A 20 -9.97 -1.15 15.37
N ILE A 21 -9.16 -2.06 15.93
CA ILE A 21 -8.71 -3.27 15.22
C ILE A 21 -9.92 -4.14 14.84
N ILE A 22 -10.87 -4.30 15.76
CA ILE A 22 -12.11 -5.05 15.51
C ILE A 22 -12.93 -4.36 14.41
N GLU A 23 -13.07 -3.03 14.46
CA GLU A 23 -13.77 -2.26 13.43
C GLU A 23 -13.11 -2.40 12.04
N ILE A 24 -11.77 -2.36 11.99
CA ILE A 24 -11.01 -2.54 10.76
C ILE A 24 -11.23 -3.93 10.15
N LEU A 25 -11.31 -4.97 10.99
CA LEU A 25 -11.61 -6.32 10.54
C LEU A 25 -13.05 -6.48 10.07
N LYS A 26 -14.00 -5.76 10.68
CA LYS A 26 -15.40 -5.72 10.21
C LYS A 26 -15.54 -5.14 8.80
N LEU A 27 -14.65 -4.24 8.37
CA LEU A 27 -14.65 -3.70 7.00
C LEU A 27 -14.38 -4.76 5.91
N VAL A 28 -13.85 -5.93 6.29
CA VAL A 28 -13.56 -7.05 5.38
C VAL A 28 -14.40 -8.29 5.74
N ASP A 29 -15.57 -8.06 6.33
CA ASP A 29 -16.53 -9.08 6.77
C ASP A 29 -15.89 -10.13 7.67
N PHE A 30 -14.96 -9.70 8.53
CA PHE A 30 -14.30 -10.57 9.49
C PHE A 30 -14.66 -10.14 10.92
N GLU A 31 -15.43 -10.98 11.59
CA GLU A 31 -15.77 -10.77 12.99
C GLU A 31 -14.69 -11.37 13.88
N LEU A 32 -14.11 -10.53 14.73
CA LEU A 32 -13.16 -10.94 15.75
C LEU A 32 -13.63 -10.40 17.10
N THR A 33 -13.70 -11.28 18.11
CA THR A 33 -14.08 -10.86 19.46
C THR A 33 -12.90 -10.26 20.21
N LYS A 34 -13.19 -9.43 21.23
CA LYS A 34 -12.15 -8.85 22.10
C LYS A 34 -11.31 -9.91 22.80
N SER A 35 -11.92 -11.04 23.19
CA SER A 35 -11.24 -12.15 23.85
C SER A 35 -10.24 -12.83 22.91
N GLU A 36 -10.61 -13.06 21.66
CA GLU A 36 -9.70 -13.63 20.65
C GLU A 36 -8.57 -12.67 20.29
N LEU A 37 -8.87 -11.38 20.15
CA LEU A 37 -7.84 -10.38 19.92
C LEU A 37 -6.84 -10.33 21.09
N SER A 38 -7.33 -10.41 22.33
CA SER A 38 -6.49 -10.53 23.51
C SER A 38 -5.61 -11.78 23.47
N ALA A 39 -6.16 -12.94 23.08
CA ALA A 39 -5.42 -14.20 22.95
C ALA A 39 -4.26 -14.08 21.94
N ILE A 40 -4.47 -13.38 20.82
CA ILE A 40 -3.44 -13.12 19.81
C ILE A 40 -2.32 -12.22 20.34
N PHE A 41 -2.64 -11.28 21.23
CA PHE A 41 -1.65 -10.36 21.80
C PHE A 41 -0.92 -10.88 23.02
N ARG A 42 -1.28 -12.06 23.55
CA ARG A 42 -0.56 -12.67 24.66
C ARG A 42 0.85 -13.11 24.26
N LYS A 43 1.65 -13.46 25.27
CA LYS A 43 2.93 -14.14 25.06
C LYS A 43 2.65 -15.60 24.72
N ASP A 44 3.56 -16.19 23.96
CA ASP A 44 3.58 -17.60 23.56
C ASP A 44 3.46 -18.59 24.73
N ASP A 45 4.05 -18.26 25.89
CA ASP A 45 3.99 -19.08 27.10
C ASP A 45 2.62 -19.03 27.85
N HIS A 46 1.67 -18.20 27.40
CA HIS A 46 0.39 -18.07 28.08
C HIS A 46 -0.58 -19.19 27.65
N PRO A 47 -1.33 -19.85 28.56
CA PRO A 47 -2.25 -20.96 28.21
C PRO A 47 -3.32 -20.60 27.16
N ASN A 48 -3.85 -19.38 27.23
CA ASN A 48 -4.78 -18.83 26.23
C ASN A 48 -4.10 -18.09 25.07
N TYR A 49 -2.82 -18.35 24.79
CA TYR A 49 -2.14 -17.79 23.61
C TYR A 49 -2.75 -18.38 22.34
N LYS A 50 -2.98 -17.52 21.34
CA LYS A 50 -3.44 -17.96 20.02
C LYS A 50 -2.52 -17.39 18.95
N GLU A 51 -2.05 -18.25 18.05
CA GLU A 51 -1.26 -17.81 16.91
C GLU A 51 -2.12 -17.00 15.92
N CYS A 52 -1.53 -15.92 15.40
CA CYS A 52 -2.13 -15.11 14.35
C CYS A 52 -1.89 -15.79 13.00
N GLY A 53 -2.94 -16.38 12.42
CA GLY A 53 -2.85 -16.97 11.08
C GLY A 53 -2.58 -15.92 9.99
N ASP A 54 -1.97 -16.34 8.88
CA ASP A 54 -1.72 -15.47 7.71
C ASP A 54 -3.02 -14.82 7.21
N GLN A 55 -4.12 -15.57 7.24
CA GLN A 55 -5.42 -15.10 6.80
C GLN A 55 -5.94 -13.93 7.64
N LEU A 56 -5.72 -13.96 8.96
CA LEU A 56 -6.11 -12.87 9.84
C LEU A 56 -5.30 -11.62 9.53
N LEU A 57 -3.97 -11.77 9.43
CA LEU A 57 -3.09 -10.66 9.13
C LEU A 57 -3.40 -10.04 7.76
N ARG A 58 -3.65 -10.87 6.74
CA ARG A 58 -4.05 -10.43 5.39
C ARG A 58 -5.36 -9.65 5.41
N LYS A 59 -6.37 -10.16 6.11
CA LYS A 59 -7.66 -9.48 6.28
C LYS A 59 -7.48 -8.14 7.00
N PHE A 60 -6.70 -8.09 8.07
CA PHE A 60 -6.39 -6.84 8.77
C PHE A 60 -5.71 -5.81 7.86
N LEU A 61 -4.70 -6.21 7.08
CA LEU A 61 -4.02 -5.32 6.14
C LEU A 61 -4.96 -4.81 5.04
N ASN A 62 -5.85 -5.67 4.53
CA ASN A 62 -6.90 -5.24 3.59
C ASN A 62 -7.88 -4.25 4.24
N GLY A 63 -8.28 -4.49 5.48
CA GLY A 63 -9.09 -3.56 6.26
C GLY A 63 -8.41 -2.19 6.44
N LEU A 64 -7.10 -2.16 6.71
CA LEU A 64 -6.33 -0.91 6.78
C LEU A 64 -6.31 -0.17 5.44
N ILE A 65 -6.21 -0.89 4.32
CA ILE A 65 -6.29 -0.30 2.98
C ILE A 65 -7.66 0.35 2.78
N ILE A 66 -8.75 -0.32 3.15
CA ILE A 66 -10.10 0.21 3.03
C ILE A 66 -10.27 1.44 3.93
N LYS A 67 -9.86 1.38 5.20
CA LYS A 67 -9.95 2.49 6.16
C LYS A 67 -9.24 3.74 5.64
N ASN A 68 -8.02 3.60 5.10
CA ASN A 68 -7.16 4.73 4.76
C ASN A 68 -7.29 5.21 3.31
N ARG A 69 -7.66 4.33 2.38
CA ARG A 69 -7.69 4.63 0.93
C ARG A 69 -9.10 4.54 0.32
N GLY A 70 -10.08 4.04 1.07
CA GLY A 70 -11.41 3.72 0.55
C GLY A 70 -11.47 2.33 -0.07
N THR A 71 -12.70 1.86 -0.32
CA THR A 71 -12.94 0.57 -0.96
C THR A 71 -12.45 0.57 -2.40
N ARG A 72 -12.16 -0.62 -2.93
CA ARG A 72 -11.77 -0.77 -4.33
C ARG A 72 -12.90 -0.36 -5.27
N GLU A 73 -14.14 -0.67 -4.93
CA GLU A 73 -15.33 -0.30 -5.69
C GLU A 73 -15.48 1.22 -5.80
N GLU A 74 -15.31 1.96 -4.69
CA GLU A 74 -15.34 3.43 -4.71
C GLU A 74 -14.21 4.01 -5.57
N ARG A 75 -13.03 3.39 -5.55
CA ARG A 75 -11.91 3.82 -6.39
C ARG A 75 -12.16 3.54 -7.87
N GLU A 76 -12.75 2.38 -8.19
CA GLU A 76 -13.11 2.01 -9.56
C GLU A 76 -14.24 2.89 -10.08
N ALA A 77 -15.25 3.20 -9.27
CA ALA A 77 -16.31 4.15 -9.59
C ALA A 77 -15.75 5.57 -9.83
N LYS A 78 -14.85 6.07 -8.97
CA LYS A 78 -14.17 7.37 -9.17
C LYS A 78 -13.32 7.38 -10.44
N ALA A 79 -12.62 6.29 -10.74
CA ALA A 79 -11.81 6.17 -11.95
C ALA A 79 -12.68 6.11 -13.22
N GLN A 80 -13.83 5.45 -13.17
CA GLN A 80 -14.81 5.41 -14.25
C GLN A 80 -15.45 6.78 -14.45
N ALA A 81 -15.81 7.48 -13.37
CA ALA A 81 -16.32 8.86 -13.41
C ALA A 81 -15.32 9.85 -14.02
N TYR A 82 -14.02 9.71 -13.75
CA TYR A 82 -12.97 10.52 -14.38
C TYR A 82 -12.87 10.26 -15.89
N LYS A 83 -13.02 9.00 -16.33
CA LYS A 83 -13.00 8.63 -17.76
C LYS A 83 -14.23 9.14 -18.52
N SER A 84 -15.41 9.16 -17.90
CA SER A 84 -16.64 9.65 -18.54
C SER A 84 -16.74 11.18 -18.56
N GLN A 85 -16.02 11.89 -17.69
CA GLN A 85 -15.94 13.36 -17.68
C GLN A 85 -14.84 13.94 -18.58
N ALA A 86 -14.08 13.10 -19.29
CA ALA A 86 -13.14 13.56 -20.30
C ALA A 86 -13.90 14.17 -21.50
N LYS A 87 -14.09 15.50 -21.49
CA LYS A 87 -14.46 16.27 -22.69
C LYS A 87 -13.51 15.88 -23.85
N PRO A 88 -14.00 15.80 -25.10
CA PRO A 88 -13.11 15.59 -26.24
C PRO A 88 -12.24 16.84 -26.37
N VAL A 89 -10.99 16.77 -25.92
CA VAL A 89 -9.99 17.75 -26.36
C VAL A 89 -9.75 17.43 -27.83
N ALA A 90 -10.42 18.18 -28.70
CA ALA A 90 -10.26 18.12 -30.13
C ALA A 90 -8.76 18.10 -30.45
N LYS A 91 -8.32 17.09 -31.20
CA LYS A 91 -6.97 17.01 -31.76
C LYS A 91 -6.73 18.27 -32.58
N ALA A 92 -5.99 19.24 -32.04
CA ALA A 92 -5.44 20.32 -32.83
C ALA A 92 -4.49 19.69 -33.88
N PRO A 93 -4.55 20.09 -35.16
CA PRO A 93 -3.74 19.47 -36.20
C PRO A 93 -2.27 19.84 -35.97
N ILE A 94 -1.43 18.84 -35.72
CA ILE A 94 0.02 18.99 -35.67
C ILE A 94 0.47 19.36 -37.09
N LYS A 95 0.77 20.65 -37.31
CA LYS A 95 1.42 21.13 -38.53
C LYS A 95 2.82 20.55 -38.58
N LYS A 96 3.08 19.64 -39.53
CA LYS A 96 4.43 19.20 -39.89
C LYS A 96 5.21 20.42 -40.41
N LYS A 97 6.26 20.85 -39.72
CA LYS A 97 7.32 21.67 -40.31
C LYS A 97 8.64 20.94 -40.20
N ALA A 98 9.28 20.77 -41.35
CA ALA A 98 10.47 19.97 -41.58
C ALA A 98 11.76 20.65 -41.07
N LYS A 99 12.67 19.79 -40.60
CA LYS A 99 14.15 19.80 -40.61
C LYS A 99 14.93 21.12 -40.40
N SER A 100 15.88 21.07 -39.48
CA SER A 100 17.23 21.60 -39.68
C SER A 100 18.25 20.78 -38.89
N ASP A 101 19.20 20.15 -39.59
CA ASP A 101 20.32 19.36 -39.08
C ASP A 101 21.28 20.17 -38.20
N ALA A 102 21.63 19.66 -37.02
CA ALA A 102 22.85 20.07 -36.29
C ALA A 102 23.32 18.96 -35.32
N PRO A 103 24.59 18.54 -35.33
CA PRO A 103 25.06 17.34 -34.64
C PRO A 103 25.30 17.56 -33.13
N TYR A 104 24.80 16.63 -32.32
CA TYR A 104 24.93 16.61 -30.85
C TYR A 104 26.36 16.24 -30.41
N ARG A 105 27.08 17.19 -29.81
CA ARG A 105 28.42 16.99 -29.22
C ARG A 105 28.33 16.20 -27.90
N LYS A 106 28.76 14.93 -27.92
CA LYS A 106 28.94 14.07 -26.73
C LYS A 106 29.96 14.70 -25.74
N LYS A 107 29.55 14.98 -24.50
CA LYS A 107 30.48 15.24 -23.37
C LYS A 107 30.90 13.91 -22.74
N GLN A 108 32.20 13.62 -22.77
CA GLN A 108 32.84 12.48 -22.11
C GLN A 108 32.95 12.74 -20.60
N TYR A 109 32.49 11.79 -19.78
CA TYR A 109 32.81 11.73 -18.35
C TYR A 109 34.10 10.92 -18.18
N THR A 110 35.16 11.54 -17.68
CA THR A 110 36.44 10.86 -17.38
C THR A 110 36.37 10.21 -16.00
N LYS A 111 36.51 8.88 -15.95
CA LYS A 111 36.80 8.13 -14.73
C LYS A 111 38.31 8.21 -14.45
N SER A 112 38.70 8.85 -13.36
CA SER A 112 40.07 8.79 -12.82
C SER A 112 40.30 7.41 -12.19
N SER A 113 41.12 6.58 -12.86
CA SER A 113 41.63 5.32 -12.32
C SER A 113 42.85 5.60 -11.45
N LYS A 114 42.79 5.17 -10.18
CA LYS A 114 43.90 5.18 -9.25
C LYS A 114 45.04 4.30 -9.79
N LYS A 115 46.23 4.90 -9.82
CA LYS A 115 47.55 4.31 -10.00
C LYS A 115 48.05 3.87 -8.63
N THR A 116 48.60 2.67 -8.52
CA THR A 116 49.90 2.39 -7.83
C THR A 116 50.18 0.89 -7.85
N SER A 117 51.39 0.58 -8.32
CA SER A 117 52.17 -0.62 -8.01
C SER A 117 52.47 -0.73 -6.52
#